data_AF-A0A1F9MHK0-F1
#
_entry.id   AF-A0A1F9MHK0-F1
#
_cell.length_a   1.000
_cell.length_b   1.000
_cell.length_c   1.000
_cell.angle_alpha   90.00
_cell.angle_beta   90.00
_cell.angle_gamma   90.00
#
_symmetry.space_group_name_H-M   'P 1'
#
loop_
_entity.id
_entity.type
_entity.pdbx_description
1 polymer ?
#
loop_
_entity_poly.entity_id
_entity_poly.type
_entity_poly.pdbx_seq_one_letter_code
_entity_poly.pdbx_strand_id
1 'polypeptide(L)'
;MEVQQQANQQTQAIQWSEAVNLLDSRRYDEAIELFSSLLGTPYEEEAKAKIELAVNQAANENRRQAANLFVKARKTQDQKDKEELLLESRQLLLDILKKYPGTEIIDKVKPNLKIIEDQIRNIDPALLKQAPKNQQLTAGE
;
A
#
# COMPACT_ATOMS: atom_id res chain seq x y z
N MET A 1 -25.97 -27.65 17.51
CA MET A 1 -25.84 -26.79 16.31
C MET A 1 -25.92 -25.31 16.67
N GLU A 2 -26.84 -24.88 17.54
CA GLU A 2 -26.99 -23.48 17.97
C GLU A 2 -25.74 -22.88 18.64
N VAL A 3 -25.07 -23.62 19.54
CA VAL A 3 -23.84 -23.15 20.22
C VAL A 3 -22.71 -22.86 19.22
N GLN A 4 -22.57 -23.69 18.17
CA GLN A 4 -21.55 -23.48 17.13
C GLN A 4 -21.87 -22.26 16.25
N GLN A 5 -23.15 -22.03 15.95
CA GLN A 5 -23.57 -20.85 15.19
C GLN A 5 -23.34 -19.56 15.99
N GLN A 6 -23.66 -19.56 17.28
CA GLN A 6 -23.39 -18.41 18.16
C GLN A 6 -21.89 -18.13 18.31
N ALA A 7 -21.07 -19.16 18.48
CA ALA A 7 -19.62 -19.01 18.52
C ALA A 7 -19.08 -18.40 17.22
N ASN A 8 -19.52 -18.88 16.05
CA ASN A 8 -19.11 -18.33 14.77
C ASN A 8 -19.53 -16.85 14.60
N GLN A 9 -20.75 -16.49 15.01
CA GLN A 9 -21.21 -15.11 14.98
C GLN A 9 -20.36 -14.19 15.88
N GLN A 10 -20.01 -14.66 17.08
CA GLN A 10 -19.16 -13.91 18.00
C GLN A 10 -17.74 -13.72 17.43
N THR A 11 -17.16 -14.76 16.83
CA THR A 11 -15.85 -14.67 16.16
C THR A 11 -15.87 -13.65 15.03
N GLN A 12 -16.91 -13.69 14.18
CA GLN A 12 -17.06 -12.73 13.07
C GLN A 12 -17.20 -11.29 13.56
N ALA A 13 -17.94 -11.07 14.65
CA ALA A 13 -18.09 -9.73 15.25
C ALA A 13 -16.77 -9.20 15.81
N ILE A 14 -15.93 -10.06 16.40
CA ILE A 14 -14.60 -9.70 16.88
C ILE A 14 -13.68 -9.32 15.72
N GLN A 15 -13.64 -10.16 14.67
CA GLN A 15 -12.86 -9.88 13.46
C GLN A 15 -13.28 -8.57 12.79
N TRP A 16 -14.59 -8.31 12.74
CA TRP A 16 -15.12 -7.05 12.22
C TRP A 16 -14.61 -5.84 13.02
N SER A 17 -14.73 -5.90 14.35
CA SER A 17 -14.28 -4.81 15.24
C SER A 17 -12.77 -4.56 15.10
N GLU A 18 -11.97 -5.62 15.05
CA GLU A 18 -10.53 -5.51 14.85
C GLU A 18 -10.18 -4.93 13.46
N ALA A 19 -10.87 -5.34 12.39
CA ALA A 19 -10.65 -4.81 11.04
C ALA A 19 -10.95 -3.31 10.96
N VAL A 20 -12.01 -2.86 11.64
CA VAL A 20 -12.33 -1.43 11.77
C VAL A 20 -11.22 -0.68 12.52
N ASN A 21 -10.73 -1.22 13.64
CA ASN A 21 -9.64 -0.60 14.38
C ASN A 21 -8.34 -0.51 13.56
N LEU A 22 -8.02 -1.54 12.78
CA LEU A 22 -6.87 -1.53 11.87
C LEU A 22 -7.03 -0.43 10.80
N LEU A 23 -8.21 -0.33 10.20
CA LEU A 23 -8.52 0.72 9.22
C LEU A 23 -8.38 2.12 9.80
N ASP A 24 -8.96 2.38 10.97
CA ASP A 24 -8.89 3.67 11.66
C ASP A 24 -7.46 4.03 12.06
N SER A 25 -6.66 3.01 12.39
CA SER A 25 -5.22 3.13 12.66
C SER A 25 -4.36 3.22 11.40
N ARG A 26 -4.97 3.29 10.21
CA ARG A 26 -4.30 3.34 8.90
C ARG A 26 -3.43 2.12 8.57
N ARG A 27 -3.68 1.00 9.23
CA ARG A 27 -3.05 -0.30 8.95
C ARG A 27 -3.84 -0.99 7.83
N TYR A 28 -3.85 -0.35 6.66
CA TYR A 28 -4.79 -0.70 5.59
C TYR A 28 -4.63 -2.11 5.05
N ASP A 29 -3.39 -2.58 4.83
CA ASP A 29 -3.13 -3.93 4.33
C ASP A 29 -3.70 -5.01 5.28
N GLU A 30 -3.47 -4.84 6.58
CA GLU A 30 -3.98 -5.76 7.62
C GLU A 30 -5.51 -5.67 7.75
N ALA A 31 -6.06 -4.46 7.65
CA ALA A 31 -7.51 -4.26 7.63
C ALA A 31 -8.15 -4.97 6.41
N ILE A 32 -7.54 -4.85 5.22
CA ILE A 32 -8.00 -5.52 3.99
C ILE A 32 -7.98 -7.03 4.16
N GLU A 33 -6.91 -7.59 4.71
CA GLU A 33 -6.82 -9.04 4.98
C GLU A 33 -7.94 -9.51 5.92
N LEU A 34 -8.18 -8.78 7.01
CA LEU A 34 -9.19 -9.17 7.99
C LEU A 34 -10.62 -8.99 7.46
N PHE A 35 -10.92 -7.91 6.75
CA PHE A 35 -12.20 -7.76 6.04
C PHE A 35 -12.39 -8.83 4.96
N SER A 36 -11.32 -9.23 4.26
CA SER A 36 -11.39 -10.29 3.25
C SER A 36 -11.74 -11.64 3.88
N SER A 37 -11.32 -11.89 5.13
CA SER A 37 -11.71 -13.10 5.87
C SER A 37 -13.20 -13.17 6.22
N LEU A 38 -13.91 -12.03 6.16
CA LEU A 38 -15.35 -11.92 6.42
C LEU A 38 -16.22 -12.06 5.17
N LEU A 39 -15.63 -12.23 3.99
CA LEU A 39 -16.37 -12.54 2.77
C LEU A 39 -17.02 -13.93 2.88
N GLY A 40 -18.26 -14.10 2.39
CA GLY A 40 -19.06 -15.31 2.60
C GLY A 40 -19.75 -15.39 3.97
N THR A 41 -19.67 -14.33 4.78
CA THR A 41 -20.39 -14.19 6.06
C THR A 41 -21.51 -13.15 5.94
N PRO A 42 -22.37 -12.97 6.97
CA PRO A 42 -23.35 -11.88 6.98
C PRO A 42 -22.76 -10.47 6.86
N TYR A 43 -21.45 -10.29 7.06
CA TYR A 43 -20.73 -9.02 6.91
C TYR A 43 -20.21 -8.75 5.49
N GLU A 44 -20.48 -9.64 4.52
CA GLU A 44 -19.84 -9.60 3.21
C GLU A 44 -19.98 -8.25 2.48
N GLU A 45 -21.18 -7.67 2.46
CA GLU A 45 -21.45 -6.44 1.73
C GLU A 45 -20.72 -5.25 2.38
N GLU A 46 -20.77 -5.13 3.70
CA GLU A 46 -20.04 -4.09 4.43
C GLU A 46 -18.53 -4.31 4.36
N ALA A 47 -18.06 -5.57 4.37
CA ALA A 47 -16.64 -5.90 4.23
C ALA A 47 -16.10 -5.50 2.85
N LYS A 48 -16.84 -5.77 1.76
CA LYS A 48 -16.47 -5.31 0.41
C LYS A 48 -16.31 -3.79 0.35
N ALA A 49 -17.27 -3.05 0.90
CA ALA A 49 -17.22 -1.58 0.93
C ALA A 49 -16.02 -1.07 1.76
N LYS A 50 -15.71 -1.73 2.89
CA LYS A 50 -14.54 -1.38 3.72
C LYS A 50 -13.21 -1.73 3.06
N ILE A 51 -13.13 -2.84 2.34
CA ILE A 51 -11.96 -3.21 1.52
C ILE A 51 -11.71 -2.14 0.46
N GLU A 52 -12.74 -1.74 -0.29
CA GLU A 52 -12.60 -0.70 -1.31
C GLU A 52 -12.13 0.62 -0.72
N LEU A 53 -12.70 1.03 0.42
CA LEU A 53 -12.28 2.22 1.16
C LEU A 53 -10.80 2.12 1.58
N ALA A 54 -10.40 1.01 2.21
CA ALA A 54 -9.04 0.80 2.69
C ALA A 54 -8.02 0.81 1.54
N VAL A 55 -8.34 0.13 0.43
CA VAL A 55 -7.53 0.10 -0.79
C VAL A 55 -7.34 1.51 -1.36
N ASN A 56 -8.42 2.29 -1.46
CA ASN A 56 -8.36 3.67 -1.94
C ASN A 56 -7.54 4.58 -1.01
N GLN A 57 -7.69 4.44 0.31
CA GLN A 57 -6.93 5.22 1.29
C GLN A 57 -5.44 4.87 1.26
N ALA A 58 -5.09 3.59 1.22
CA ALA A 58 -3.72 3.11 1.11
C ALA A 58 -3.03 3.61 -0.15
N ALA A 59 -3.70 3.50 -1.31
CA ALA A 59 -3.15 3.95 -2.58
C ALA A 59 -2.91 5.47 -2.60
N ASN A 60 -3.85 6.26 -2.06
CA ASN A 60 -3.70 7.71 -1.92
C ASN A 60 -2.56 8.09 -0.98
N GLU A 61 -2.44 7.41 0.17
CA GLU A 61 -1.39 7.68 1.15
C GLU A 61 0.00 7.37 0.57
N ASN A 62 0.17 6.21 -0.06
CA ASN A 62 1.44 5.85 -0.72
C ASN A 62 1.81 6.83 -1.83
N ARG A 63 0.84 7.27 -2.65
CA ARG A 63 1.10 8.27 -3.69
C ARG A 63 1.54 9.61 -3.11
N ARG A 64 0.92 10.04 -2.00
CA ARG A 64 1.29 11.27 -1.30
C ARG A 64 2.71 11.18 -0.73
N GLN A 65 3.05 10.05 -0.10
CA GLN A 65 4.39 9.79 0.41
C GLN A 65 5.44 9.80 -0.72
N ALA A 66 5.15 9.14 -1.86
CA ALA A 66 6.00 9.18 -3.04
C ALA A 66 6.25 10.61 -3.53
N ALA A 67 5.20 11.44 -3.60
CA ALA A 67 5.32 12.84 -3.99
C ALA A 67 6.20 13.65 -3.02
N ASN A 68 6.08 13.41 -1.71
CA ASN A 68 6.91 14.08 -0.71
C ASN A 68 8.40 13.70 -0.85
N LEU A 69 8.70 12.42 -1.04
CA LEU A 69 10.06 11.93 -1.28
C LEU A 69 10.65 12.54 -2.57
N PHE A 70 9.86 12.60 -3.63
CA PHE A 70 10.27 13.22 -4.89
C PHE A 70 10.59 14.71 -4.72
N VAL A 71 9.74 15.46 -4.02
CA VAL A 71 9.99 16.88 -3.71
C VAL A 71 11.24 17.04 -2.85
N LYS A 72 11.48 16.15 -1.88
CA LYS A 72 12.69 16.14 -1.06
C LYS A 72 13.93 15.89 -1.93
N ALA A 73 13.90 14.87 -2.80
CA ALA A 73 15.00 14.54 -3.72
C ALA A 73 15.40 15.72 -4.60
N ARG A 74 14.42 16.50 -5.10
CA ARG A 74 14.68 17.70 -5.91
C ARG A 74 15.41 18.82 -5.15
N LYS A 75 15.34 18.83 -3.82
CA LYS A 75 16.01 19.81 -2.96
C LYS A 75 17.35 19.30 -2.39
N THR A 76 17.61 18.00 -2.50
CA THR A 76 18.83 17.36 -1.99
C THR A 76 20.02 17.65 -2.91
N GLN A 77 21.12 18.13 -2.32
CA GLN A 77 22.38 18.39 -3.04
C GLN A 77 23.23 17.14 -3.16
N ASP A 78 23.33 16.36 -2.08
CA ASP A 78 24.05 15.08 -2.09
C ASP A 78 23.43 14.13 -3.11
N GLN A 79 24.30 13.57 -3.95
CA GLN A 79 23.88 12.75 -5.08
C GLN A 79 23.34 11.39 -4.62
N LYS A 80 23.97 10.78 -3.63
CA LYS A 80 23.57 9.47 -3.12
C LYS A 80 22.23 9.54 -2.39
N ASP A 81 22.04 10.55 -1.54
CA ASP A 81 20.78 10.77 -0.83
C ASP A 81 19.64 11.06 -1.82
N LYS A 82 19.92 11.79 -2.90
CA LYS A 82 18.94 12.06 -3.96
C LYS A 82 18.50 10.76 -4.66
N GLU A 83 19.44 9.88 -4.98
CA GLU A 83 19.15 8.58 -5.60
C GLU A 83 18.28 7.70 -4.70
N GLU A 84 18.61 7.62 -3.41
CA GLU A 84 17.84 6.85 -2.43
C GLU A 84 16.39 7.35 -2.34
N LEU A 85 16.19 8.67 -2.23
CA LEU A 85 14.85 9.28 -2.18
C LEU A 85 14.05 9.03 -3.47
N LEU A 86 14.68 9.04 -4.64
CA LEU A 86 14.02 8.74 -5.91
C LEU A 86 13.63 7.27 -6.01
N LEU A 87 14.50 6.35 -5.57
CA LEU A 87 14.22 4.92 -5.56
C LEU A 87 13.09 4.57 -4.59
N GLU A 88 13.06 5.16 -3.39
CA GLU A 88 11.96 4.99 -2.44
C GLU A 88 10.64 5.55 -3.00
N SER A 89 10.67 6.74 -3.59
CA SER A 89 9.51 7.36 -4.25
C SER A 89 8.97 6.46 -5.38
N ARG A 90 9.86 5.92 -6.21
CA ARG A 90 9.54 4.96 -7.28
C ARG A 90 8.88 3.71 -6.70
N GLN A 91 9.44 3.16 -5.63
CA GLN A 91 8.95 1.91 -5.06
C GLN A 91 7.52 2.04 -4.54
N LEU A 92 7.19 3.12 -3.84
CA LEU A 92 5.82 3.37 -3.38
C LEU A 92 4.81 3.39 -4.53
N LEU A 93 5.17 3.96 -5.68
CA LEU A 93 4.30 3.99 -6.85
C LEU A 93 4.15 2.60 -7.50
N LEU A 94 5.23 1.82 -7.57
CA LEU A 94 5.16 0.44 -8.04
C LEU A 94 4.32 -0.44 -7.11
N ASP A 95 4.41 -0.25 -5.81
CA ASP A 95 3.62 -0.98 -4.83
C ASP A 95 2.12 -0.70 -5.00
N ILE A 96 1.72 0.54 -5.34
CA ILE A 96 0.32 0.83 -5.67
C ILE A 96 -0.12 0.04 -6.91
N LEU A 97 0.68 0.03 -7.97
CA LEU A 97 0.35 -0.71 -9.20
C LEU A 97 0.23 -2.22 -8.95
N LYS A 98 1.02 -2.75 -8.02
CA LYS A 98 1.03 -4.18 -7.67
C LYS A 98 -0.11 -4.55 -6.73
N LYS A 99 -0.29 -3.81 -5.64
CA LYS A 99 -1.24 -4.14 -4.56
C LYS A 99 -2.67 -3.69 -4.85
N TYR A 100 -2.84 -2.59 -5.59
CA TYR A 100 -4.13 -1.93 -5.78
C TYR A 100 -4.45 -1.65 -7.27
N PRO A 101 -4.37 -2.64 -8.17
CA PRO A 101 -4.41 -2.45 -9.63
C PRO A 101 -5.75 -1.90 -10.17
N GLY A 102 -6.83 -1.95 -9.39
CA GLY A 102 -8.18 -1.52 -9.78
C GLY A 102 -8.60 -0.14 -9.27
N THR A 103 -7.71 0.60 -8.62
CA THR A 103 -8.04 1.92 -8.04
C THR A 103 -8.09 3.03 -9.10
N GLU A 104 -8.98 4.01 -8.93
CA GLU A 104 -9.07 5.17 -9.84
C GLU A 104 -7.77 5.99 -9.87
N ILE A 105 -6.96 5.92 -8.81
CA ILE A 105 -5.71 6.68 -8.71
C ILE A 105 -4.62 6.18 -9.67
N ILE A 106 -4.78 4.99 -10.26
CA ILE A 106 -3.78 4.39 -11.17
C ILE A 106 -3.46 5.32 -12.35
N ASP A 107 -4.45 6.06 -12.86
CA ASP A 107 -4.27 7.03 -13.94
C ASP A 107 -3.39 8.23 -13.53
N LYS A 108 -3.25 8.48 -12.23
CA LYS A 108 -2.34 9.48 -11.67
C LYS A 108 -1.01 8.89 -11.22
N VAL A 109 -0.96 7.60 -10.90
CA VAL A 109 0.27 6.91 -10.48
C VAL A 109 1.22 6.71 -11.65
N LYS A 110 0.72 6.22 -12.79
CA LYS A 110 1.52 5.97 -14.01
C LYS A 110 2.32 7.19 -14.49
N PRO A 111 1.74 8.39 -14.67
CA PRO A 111 2.51 9.57 -15.08
C PRO A 111 3.53 10.02 -14.02
N ASN A 112 3.19 9.93 -12.73
CA ASN A 112 4.13 10.25 -11.65
C ASN A 112 5.34 9.30 -11.67
N LEU A 113 5.10 8.01 -11.86
CA LEU A 113 6.14 6.99 -11.95
C LEU A 113 7.07 7.27 -13.12
N LYS A 114 6.51 7.58 -14.30
CA LYS A 114 7.30 7.95 -15.47
C LYS A 114 8.23 9.13 -15.19
N ILE A 115 7.75 10.20 -14.54
CA ILE A 115 8.56 11.38 -14.21
C ILE A 115 9.74 11.01 -13.30
N ILE A 116 9.49 10.19 -12.27
CA ILE A 116 10.54 9.73 -11.35
C ILE A 116 11.56 8.88 -12.10
N GLU A 117 11.11 7.93 -12.93
CA GLU A 117 12.02 7.09 -13.71
C GLU A 117 12.81 7.87 -14.76
N ASP A 118 12.21 8.88 -15.40
CA ASP A 118 12.93 9.79 -16.30
C ASP A 118 14.05 10.52 -15.53
N GLN A 119 13.79 10.97 -14.31
CA GLN A 119 14.81 11.61 -13.46
C GLN A 119 15.91 10.63 -13.04
N ILE A 120 15.56 9.38 -12.69
CA ILE A 120 16.55 8.34 -12.37
C ILE A 120 17.42 8.04 -13.59
N ARG A 121 16.85 7.92 -14.80
CA ARG A 121 17.63 7.67 -16.03
C ARG A 121 18.61 8.80 -16.33
N ASN A 122 18.27 10.04 -16.01
CA ASN A 122 19.19 11.17 -16.18
C ASN A 122 20.36 11.17 -15.19
N ILE A 123 20.20 10.49 -14.05
CA ILE A 123 21.24 10.32 -13.03
C ILE A 123 22.10 9.11 -13.38
N ASP A 124 21.49 7.93 -13.38
CA ASP A 124 22.12 6.66 -13.72
C ASP A 124 21.01 5.65 -14.11
N PRO A 125 20.90 5.27 -15.38
CA PRO A 125 19.94 4.26 -15.84
C PRO A 125 20.08 2.89 -15.17
N ALA A 126 21.26 2.53 -14.66
CA ALA A 126 21.48 1.25 -13.99
C ALA A 126 20.69 1.13 -12.68
N LEU A 127 20.36 2.25 -12.03
CA LEU A 127 19.55 2.30 -10.82
C LEU A 127 18.14 1.72 -11.04
N LEU A 128 17.57 1.82 -12.25
CA LEU A 128 16.25 1.24 -12.56
C LEU A 128 16.23 -0.30 -12.57
N LYS A 129 17.40 -0.93 -12.67
CA LYS A 129 17.54 -2.40 -12.62
C LYS A 129 17.64 -2.91 -11.18
N GLN A 130 17.82 -2.02 -10.20
CA GLN A 130 17.92 -2.41 -8.81
C GLN A 130 16.55 -2.84 -8.29
N ALA A 131 16.53 -3.99 -7.61
CA ALA A 131 15.38 -4.38 -6.81
C ALA A 131 15.26 -3.42 -5.60
N PRO A 132 14.05 -3.09 -5.15
CA PRO A 132 13.85 -2.26 -3.97
C PRO A 132 14.52 -2.85 -2.72
N LYS A 133 15.24 -2.01 -1.97
CA LYS A 133 15.93 -2.39 -0.72
C LYS A 133 14.99 -3.00 0.35
N ASN A 134 13.69 -2.68 0.33
CA ASN A 134 12.72 -3.19 1.29
C ASN A 134 12.40 -4.70 1.18
N GLN A 135 13.05 -5.45 0.28
CA GLN A 135 13.02 -6.91 0.25
C GLN A 135 14.22 -7.58 0.96
N GLN A 136 15.15 -6.82 1.56
CA GLN A 136 16.36 -7.37 2.20
C GLN A 136 16.28 -7.53 3.73
N LEU A 137 15.14 -7.23 4.36
CA LEU A 137 15.00 -7.26 5.84
C LEU A 137 14.23 -8.48 6.40
N THR A 138 13.93 -9.50 5.60
CA THR A 138 13.36 -10.77 6.09
C THR A 138 14.25 -11.96 5.74
N ALA A 139 15.49 -11.93 6.23
CA ALA A 139 16.36 -13.11 6.29
C ALA A 139 17.34 -12.90 7.45
N GLY A 140 16.82 -13.02 8.67
CA GLY A 140 17.60 -12.78 9.87
C GLY A 140 16.80 -13.06 11.14
N GLU A 141 16.33 -14.29 11.28
CA GLU A 141 16.15 -14.96 12.57
C GLU A 141 16.71 -16.37 12.46
#